data_AF-A0A2K4FQK8-F1
#
_entry.id   AF-A0A2K4FQK8-F1
#
_cell.length_a   1.000
_cell.length_b   1.000
_cell.length_c   1.000
_cell.angle_alpha   90.00
_cell.angle_beta   90.00
_cell.angle_gamma   90.00
#
_symmetry.space_group_name_H-M   'P 1'
#
loop_
_entity.id
_entity.type
_entity.pdbx_description
1 polymer ?
#
loop_
_entity_poly.entity_id
_entity_poly.type
_entity_poly.pdbx_seq_one_letter_code
_entity_poly.pdbx_strand_id
1 'polypeptide(L)'
;MSVTTLGIKLDGETRARLKSVSAKLDRTCHWFMKRAILDFIEKVEAGAGIEALVAVEALEKDAARHSLARRRRDTVALEPATGDAHRG
;
A
#
# COMPACT_ATOMS: atom_id res chain seq x y z
N MET A 1 -0.77 -14.87 19.81
CA MET A 1 -0.81 -14.28 18.46
C MET A 1 0.15 -13.10 18.46
N SER A 2 1.20 -13.11 17.63
CA SER A 2 2.08 -11.94 17.49
C SER A 2 1.29 -10.81 16.85
N VAL A 3 1.32 -9.62 17.47
CA VAL A 3 0.69 -8.41 16.94
C VAL A 3 1.81 -7.50 16.48
N THR A 4 1.79 -7.13 15.19
CA THR A 4 2.74 -6.18 14.61
C THR A 4 2.02 -4.86 14.37
N THR A 5 2.62 -3.76 14.81
CA THR A 5 2.12 -2.41 14.54
C THR A 5 2.68 -1.92 13.20
N LEU A 6 1.79 -1.55 12.28
CA LEU A 6 2.14 -0.90 11.02
C LEU A 6 1.78 0.59 11.08
N GLY A 7 2.75 1.45 10.81
CA GLY A 7 2.56 2.90 10.73
C GLY A 7 2.17 3.35 9.32
N ILE A 8 1.14 4.19 9.21
CA ILE A 8 0.70 4.80 7.94
C ILE A 8 0.96 6.30 8.02
N LYS A 9 1.68 6.84 7.02
CA LYS A 9 1.92 8.29 6.91
C LYS A 9 0.71 8.94 6.25
N LEU A 10 0.10 9.89 6.95
CA LEU A 10 -1.02 10.69 6.47
C LEU A 10 -0.68 12.16 6.62
N ASP A 11 -1.13 12.98 5.67
CA ASP A 11 -1.14 14.43 5.86
C ASP A 11 -2.19 14.85 6.91
N GLY A 12 -2.12 16.12 7.33
CA GLY A 12 -3.01 16.65 8.37
C GLY A 12 -4.49 16.65 7.97
N GLU A 13 -4.80 16.91 6.71
CA GLU A 13 -6.16 16.95 6.19
C GLU A 13 -6.78 15.55 6.21
N THR A 14 -6.07 14.56 5.66
CA THR A 14 -6.50 13.16 5.63
C THR A 14 -6.69 12.61 7.04
N ARG A 15 -5.80 12.95 7.98
CA ARG A 15 -5.94 12.57 9.40
C ARG A 15 -7.20 13.17 10.03
N ALA A 16 -7.49 14.44 9.78
CA ALA A 16 -8.70 15.10 10.29
C ALA A 16 -9.97 14.45 9.73
N ARG A 17 -9.98 14.14 8.42
CA ARG A 17 -11.08 13.43 7.76
C ARG A 17 -11.30 12.04 8.37
N LEU A 18 -10.23 11.27 8.59
CA LEU A 18 -10.29 9.95 9.23
C LEU A 18 -10.91 10.02 10.63
N LYS A 19 -10.51 11.01 11.44
CA LYS A 19 -11.09 11.23 12.76
C LYS A 19 -12.58 11.58 12.70
N SER A 20 -12.97 12.43 11.74
CA SER A 20 -14.37 12.82 11.54
C SER A 20 -15.25 11.62 11.14
N VAL A 21 -14.84 10.82 10.16
CA VAL A 21 -15.66 9.69 9.68
C VAL A 21 -15.78 8.58 10.70
N SER A 22 -14.71 8.28 11.45
CA SER A 22 -14.75 7.28 12.51
C SER A 22 -15.66 7.71 13.67
N ALA A 23 -15.59 8.98 14.08
CA ALA A 23 -16.47 9.54 15.10
C ALA A 23 -17.95 9.52 14.71
N LYS A 24 -18.29 9.77 13.43
CA LYS A 24 -19.67 9.67 12.91
C LYS A 24 -20.26 8.26 13.05
N LEU A 25 -19.42 7.24 13.02
CA LEU A 25 -19.82 5.84 13.18
C LEU A 25 -19.74 5.38 14.65
N ASP A 26 -19.44 6.28 15.59
CA ASP A 26 -19.20 5.96 17.00
C ASP A 26 -18.07 4.93 17.19
N ARG A 27 -16.96 5.08 16.44
CA ARG A 27 -15.83 4.15 16.50
C ARG A 27 -14.50 4.89 16.56
N THR A 28 -13.46 4.21 17.08
CA THR A 28 -12.10 4.75 17.13
C THR A 28 -11.43 4.69 15.76
N CYS A 29 -10.50 5.61 15.49
CA CYS A 29 -9.70 5.57 14.25
C CYS A 29 -8.96 4.22 14.07
N HIS A 30 -8.47 3.64 15.17
CA HIS A 30 -7.78 2.35 15.13
C HIS A 30 -8.72 1.22 14.67
N TRP A 31 -9.91 1.11 15.26
CA TRP A 31 -10.91 0.12 14.85
C TRP A 31 -11.35 0.33 13.39
N PHE A 32 -11.62 1.59 13.01
CA PHE A 32 -12.06 1.95 11.67
C PHE A 32 -11.04 1.55 10.60
N MET A 33 -9.75 1.89 10.81
CA MET A 33 -8.68 1.51 9.89
C MET A 33 -8.51 -0.01 9.80
N LYS A 34 -8.58 -0.71 10.93
CA LYS A 34 -8.50 -2.17 10.94
C LYS A 34 -9.66 -2.80 10.16
N ARG A 35 -10.89 -2.31 10.35
CA ARG A 35 -12.07 -2.81 9.63
C ARG A 35 -11.96 -2.55 8.13
N ALA A 36 -11.54 -1.33 7.74
CA ALA A 36 -11.35 -0.98 6.34
C ALA A 36 -10.32 -1.86 5.63
N ILE A 37 -9.21 -2.21 6.31
CA ILE A 37 -8.20 -3.12 5.77
C ILE A 37 -8.78 -4.52 5.56
N LEU A 38 -9.51 -5.06 6.54
CA LEU A 38 -10.12 -6.38 6.44
C LEU A 38 -11.16 -6.43 5.30
N ASP A 39 -12.05 -5.45 5.22
CA ASP A 39 -13.05 -5.36 4.16
C ASP A 39 -12.40 -5.25 2.77
N PHE A 40 -11.24 -4.59 2.68
CA PHE A 40 -10.50 -4.48 1.42
C PHE A 40 -9.88 -5.81 1.01
N ILE A 41 -9.27 -6.54 1.95
CA ILE A 41 -8.72 -7.88 1.70
C ILE A 41 -9.82 -8.84 1.26
N GLU A 42 -10.94 -8.89 1.98
CA GLU A 42 -12.07 -9.78 1.66
C GLU A 42 -12.58 -9.56 0.23
N LYS A 43 -12.66 -8.31 -0.23
CA LYS A 43 -13.09 -8.00 -1.61
C LYS A 43 -12.08 -8.46 -2.66
N VAL A 44 -10.78 -8.27 -2.40
CA VAL A 44 -9.72 -8.74 -3.31
C VAL A 44 -9.70 -10.27 -3.36
N GLU A 45 -9.85 -10.94 -2.23
CA GLU A 45 -9.94 -12.41 -2.15
C GLU A 45 -11.18 -12.96 -2.85
N ALA A 46 -12.28 -12.21 -2.87
CA ALA A 46 -13.47 -12.53 -3.66
C ALA A 46 -13.31 -12.30 -5.18
N GLY A 47 -12.13 -11.85 -5.63
CA GLY A 47 -11.81 -11.66 -7.04
C GLY A 47 -12.09 -10.25 -7.58
N ALA A 48 -12.34 -9.26 -6.71
CA ALA A 48 -12.44 -7.87 -7.15
C ALA A 48 -11.08 -7.36 -7.64
N GLY A 49 -11.05 -6.83 -8.87
CA GLY A 49 -9.91 -6.06 -9.37
C GLY A 49 -9.72 -4.77 -8.56
N ILE A 50 -8.49 -4.28 -8.50
CA ILE A 50 -8.17 -3.03 -7.78
C ILE A 50 -8.94 -1.83 -8.37
N GLU A 51 -9.24 -1.88 -9.66
CA GLU A 51 -10.03 -0.92 -10.44
C GLU A 51 -11.48 -0.82 -9.97
N ALA A 52 -12.01 -1.88 -9.36
CA ALA A 52 -13.35 -1.88 -8.77
C ALA A 52 -13.38 -1.28 -7.35
N LEU A 53 -12.22 -1.15 -6.72
CA LEU A 53 -12.08 -0.73 -5.31
C LEU A 53 -11.54 0.69 -5.16
N VAL A 54 -10.77 1.15 -6.14
CA VAL A 54 -10.11 2.45 -6.17
C VAL A 54 -10.42 3.14 -7.49
N ALA A 55 -10.67 4.45 -7.45
CA ALA A 55 -10.89 5.24 -8.66
C ALA A 55 -9.71 5.11 -9.64
N VAL A 56 -10.01 4.97 -10.93
CA VAL A 56 -9.00 4.71 -11.98
C VAL A 56 -7.95 5.82 -12.02
N GLU A 57 -8.33 7.07 -11.78
CA GLU A 57 -7.43 8.22 -11.75
C GLU A 57 -6.46 8.18 -10.57
N ALA A 58 -6.87 7.56 -9.45
CA ALA A 58 -5.98 7.32 -8.31
C ALA A 58 -5.01 6.15 -8.61
N LEU A 59 -5.46 5.14 -9.38
CA LEU A 59 -4.62 4.02 -9.80
C LEU A 59 -3.53 4.43 -10.78
N GLU A 60 -3.81 5.31 -11.74
CA GLU A 60 -2.78 5.81 -12.66
C GLU A 60 -1.66 6.57 -11.91
N LYS A 61 -2.05 7.39 -10.94
CA LYS A 61 -1.10 8.13 -10.08
C LYS A 61 -0.33 7.19 -9.15
N ASP A 62 -0.96 6.13 -8.65
CA ASP A 62 -0.33 5.13 -7.79
C ASP A 62 0.63 4.22 -8.57
N ALA A 63 0.24 3.74 -9.76
CA ALA A 63 1.09 2.90 -10.61
C ALA A 63 2.42 3.59 -10.98
N ALA A 64 2.40 4.91 -11.13
CA ALA A 64 3.60 5.72 -11.38
C ALA A 64 4.55 5.79 -10.17
N ARG A 65 4.05 5.71 -8.93
CA ARG A 65 4.82 5.98 -7.70
C ARG A 65 5.08 4.75 -6.83
N HIS A 66 4.18 3.77 -6.86
CA HIS A 66 4.12 2.67 -5.88
C HIS A 66 4.06 1.27 -6.51
N SER A 67 4.11 1.15 -7.85
CA SER A 67 4.16 -0.15 -8.52
C SER A 67 5.40 -0.98 -8.12
N LEU A 68 5.16 -2.13 -7.47
CA LEU A 68 6.20 -3.10 -7.14
C LEU A 68 6.90 -3.67 -8.39
N ALA A 69 6.21 -3.71 -9.54
CA ALA A 69 6.80 -4.15 -10.80
C ALA A 69 7.93 -3.22 -11.28
N ARG A 70 7.84 -1.91 -10.97
CA ARG A 70 8.91 -0.94 -11.26
C ARG A 70 10.05 -1.06 -10.25
N ARG A 71 9.75 -1.21 -8.96
CA ARG A 71 10.77 -1.46 -7.91
C ARG A 71 11.62 -2.71 -8.20
N ARG A 72 11.01 -3.79 -8.70
CA ARG A 72 11.73 -5.02 -9.07
C ARG A 72 12.74 -4.80 -10.21
N ARG A 73 12.45 -3.93 -11.19
CA ARG A 73 13.41 -3.58 -12.25
C ARG A 73 14.60 -2.80 -11.70
N ASP A 74 14.34 -1.83 -10.83
CA ASP A 74 15.39 -1.01 -10.23
C ASP A 74 16.30 -1.82 -9.30
N THR A 75 15.76 -2.86 -8.65
CA THR A 75 16.54 -3.77 -7.78
C THR A 75 17.41 -4.73 -8.59
N VAL A 76 16.93 -5.24 -9.73
CA VAL A 76 17.69 -6.17 -10.59
C VAL A 76 18.79 -5.46 -11.40
N ALA A 77 18.64 -4.16 -11.69
CA ALA A 77 19.65 -3.39 -12.44
C ALA A 77 20.93 -3.06 -11.65
N LEU A 78 20.99 -3.40 -10.36
CA LEU A 78 22.09 -3.05 -9.45
C LEU A 78 23.01 -4.23 -9.07
N GLU A 79 22.86 -5.41 -9.68
CA GLU A 79 23.88 -6.46 -9.57
C GLU A 79 25.03 -6.14 -10.53
N PRO A 80 26.19 -5.60 -10.08
CA PRO A 80 27.36 -5.56 -10.94
C PRO A 80 27.74 -7.00 -11.24
N ALA A 81 27.87 -7.32 -12.53
CA ALA A 81 28.53 -8.53 -13.00
C ALA A 81 29.95 -8.57 -12.42
N THR A 82 30.09 -9.06 -11.20
CA THR A 82 31.37 -9.35 -10.56
C THR A 82 31.72 -10.75 -11.04
N GLY A 83 32.10 -10.81 -12.31
CA GLY A 83 32.39 -12.02 -13.02
C GLY A 83 33.38 -11.70 -14.13
N ASP A 84 34.64 -11.93 -13.79
CA ASP A 84 35.70 -12.31 -14.73
C ASP A 84 36.50 -11.19 -15.41
N ALA A 85 37.61 -10.80 -14.76
CA ALA A 85 38.80 -10.28 -15.44
C ALA A 85 40.03 -10.31 -14.51
N HIS A 86 40.58 -11.50 -14.28
CA HIS A 86 41.99 -11.70 -13.94
C HIS A 86 42.38 -13.04 -14.58
N ARG A 87 42.83 -13.10 -15.85
CA ARG A 87 44.12 -12.67 -16.44
C ARG A 87 45.32 -12.97 -15.54
N GLY A 88 46.18 -13.89 -15.99
CA GLY A 88 47.56 -14.05 -15.53
C GLY A 88 47.96 -15.50 -15.35
#